data_AF-A0A2N9K8H4-F1
#
_entry.id   AF-A0A2N9K8H4-F1
#
_cell.length_a   1.000
_cell.length_b   1.000
_cell.length_c   1.000
_cell.angle_alpha   90.00
_cell.angle_beta   90.00
_cell.angle_gamma   90.00
#
_symmetry.space_group_name_H-M   'P 1'
#
loop_
_entity.id
_entity.type
_entity.pdbx_description
1 polymer ?
#
loop_
_entity_poly.entity_id
_entity_poly.type
_entity_poly.pdbx_seq_one_letter_code
_entity_poly.pdbx_strand_id
1 'polypeptide(L)' 'MTMYKAVGWHSQNEYMAGNSIADVMRKLQKEYPAPRRTSRGLSTQQIYSEPLRIIDETGKDKQYLP' A
#
# COMPACT_ATOMS: atom_id res chain seq x y z
N MET A 1 -11.01 -2.84 17.23
CA MET A 1 -10.94 -2.00 16.01
C MET A 1 -9.70 -2.47 15.28
N THR A 2 -9.81 -3.23 14.19
CA THR A 2 -8.62 -3.83 13.56
C THR A 2 -7.86 -2.78 12.79
N MET A 3 -6.62 -2.49 13.19
CA MET A 3 -5.75 -1.53 12.50
C MET A 3 -5.04 -2.22 11.34
N TYR A 4 -4.84 -1.50 10.24
CA TYR A 4 -4.14 -1.97 9.05
C TYR A 4 -2.97 -1.07 8.71
N LYS A 5 -1.90 -1.66 8.20
CA LYS A 5 -0.66 -0.99 7.84
C LYS A 5 -0.18 -1.43 6.47
N ALA A 6 0.22 -0.49 5.64
CA ALA A 6 0.96 -0.75 4.42
C ALA A 6 2.45 -0.82 4.77
N VAL A 7 3.07 -1.97 4.50
CA VAL A 7 4.48 -2.23 4.77
C VAL A 7 5.23 -2.68 3.52
N GLY A 8 6.52 -2.36 3.44
CA GLY A 8 7.39 -2.86 2.38
C GLY A 8 7.48 -4.39 2.40
N TRP A 9 7.43 -5.03 1.22
CA TRP A 9 7.47 -6.49 1.10
C TRP A 9 8.77 -7.09 1.65
N HIS A 10 9.90 -6.40 1.46
CA HIS A 10 11.21 -6.88 1.88
C HIS A 10 11.70 -6.16 3.15
N SER A 11 11.59 -4.83 3.20
CA SER A 11 12.11 -4.05 4.34
C SER A 11 11.23 -4.12 5.58
N GLN A 12 9.95 -4.47 5.42
CA GLN A 12 8.90 -4.32 6.45
C GLN A 12 8.74 -2.88 6.96
N ASN A 13 9.27 -1.88 6.26
CA ASN A 13 9.10 -0.48 6.62
C ASN A 13 7.63 -0.08 6.53
N GLU A 14 7.15 0.67 7.52
CA GLU A 14 5.79 1.19 7.55
C GLU A 14 5.67 2.42 6.65
N TYR A 15 4.80 2.33 5.64
CA TYR A 15 4.52 3.42 4.70
C TYR A 15 3.22 4.16 5.05
N MET A 16 2.23 3.46 5.61
CA MET A 16 0.93 4.05 5.92
C MET A 16 0.16 3.21 6.94
N ALA A 17 -0.66 3.85 7.77
CA ALA A 17 -1.56 3.15 8.69
C ALA A 17 -2.99 3.71 8.66
N GLY A 18 -3.97 2.85 8.94
CA GLY A 18 -5.38 3.21 8.89
C GLY A 18 -6.28 2.23 9.62
N ASN A 19 -7.53 2.62 9.79
CA ASN A 19 -8.52 1.83 10.51
C ASN A 19 -9.15 0.73 9.63
N SER A 20 -8.90 0.77 8.32
CA SER A 20 -9.36 -0.23 7.36
C SER A 20 -8.41 -0.29 6.16
N ILE A 21 -8.45 -1.39 5.42
CA ILE A 21 -7.70 -1.55 4.16
C ILE A 21 -8.05 -0.42 3.18
N ALA A 22 -9.33 -0.04 3.08
CA ALA A 22 -9.78 1.03 2.21
C ALA A 22 -9.21 2.41 2.63
N ASP A 23 -9.11 2.66 3.93
CA ASP A 23 -8.49 3.89 4.44
C ASP A 23 -6.99 3.94 4.11
N VAL A 24 -6.28 2.83 4.30
CA VAL A 24 -4.86 2.69 3.93
C VAL A 24 -4.68 2.93 2.43
N MET A 25 -5.47 2.28 1.58
CA MET A 25 -5.42 2.46 0.11
C MET A 25 -5.70 3.90 -0.30
N ARG A 26 -6.71 4.54 0.30
CA ARG A 26 -7.04 5.95 0.02
C ARG A 26 -5.89 6.89 0.40
N LYS A 27 -5.30 6.70 1.58
CA LYS A 27 -4.16 7.50 2.03
C LYS A 27 -2.94 7.28 1.14
N LEU A 28 -2.64 6.04 0.76
CA LEU A 28 -1.59 5.72 -0.19
C LEU A 28 -1.79 6.42 -1.53
N GLN A 29 -2.99 6.36 -2.12
CA GLN A 29 -3.30 7.05 -3.38
C GLN A 29 -3.20 8.58 -3.27
N LYS A 30 -3.43 9.15 -2.08
CA LYS A 30 -3.31 10.59 -1.83
C LYS A 30 -1.85 11.02 -1.72
N GLU A 31 -1.04 10.27 -0.99
CA GLU A 31 0.39 10.55 -0.75
C GLU A 31 1.22 10.26 -2.01
N TYR A 32 0.87 9.17 -2.69
CA TYR A 32 1.56 8.62 -3.84
C TYR A 32 0.60 8.54 -5.02
N PRO A 33 0.18 9.69 -5.59
CA PRO A 33 -0.77 9.71 -6.68
C PRO A 33 -0.14 9.04 -7.90
N ALA A 34 -0.80 7.99 -8.43
CA ALA A 34 -0.39 7.41 -9.69
C ALA A 34 -0.42 8.50 -10.79
N PRO A 35 0.61 8.58 -11.66
CA PRO A 35 0.61 9.53 -12.75
C PRO A 35 -0.68 9.31 -13.55
N ARG A 36 -1.51 10.37 -13.63
CA ARG A 36 -2.74 10.36 -14.42
C ARG A 36 -2.34 9.89 -15.82
N ARG A 37 -3.01 8.87 -16.34
CA ARG A 37 -2.78 8.28 -17.68
C ARG A 37 -2.68 9.40 -18.74
N THR A 38 -1.48 9.92 -18.96
CA THR A 38 -1.16 10.85 -20.03
C THR A 38 -0.06 10.20 -20.83
N SER A 39 -0.45 9.68 -22.00
CA SER A 39 0.35 9.57 -23.21
C SER A 39 1.88 9.63 -23.01
N ARG A 40 2.48 8.53 -22.58
CA ARG A 40 3.87 8.06 -22.82
C ARG A 40 4.12 7.01 -21.74
N GLY A 41 4.30 5.76 -22.13
CA GLY A 41 4.40 4.59 -21.25
C GLY A 41 5.58 4.61 -20.28
N LEU A 42 5.58 5.55 -19.32
CA LEU A 42 6.30 5.38 -18.07
C LEU A 42 5.50 4.37 -17.25
N SER A 43 6.07 3.18 -17.17
CA SER A 43 5.60 2.11 -16.31
C SER A 43 5.30 2.65 -14.92
N THR A 44 4.15 2.29 -14.35
CA THR A 44 3.73 2.58 -12.97
C THR A 44 4.66 1.95 -11.91
N GLN A 45 5.84 1.47 -12.33
CA GLN A 45 6.73 0.56 -11.60
C GLN A 45 7.46 1.19 -10.41
N GLN A 46 7.39 2.50 -10.17
CA GLN A 46 8.24 3.10 -9.12
C GLN A 46 7.55 4.23 -8.35
N ILE A 47 6.25 4.09 -8.05
CA ILE A 47 5.61 5.01 -7.08
C ILE A 47 6.14 4.73 -5.65
N TYR A 48 6.58 3.48 -5.41
CA TYR A 48 7.16 3.03 -4.15
C TYR A 48 8.55 2.45 -4.41
N SER A 49 9.42 2.52 -3.40
CA SER A 49 10.77 1.94 -3.43
C SER A 49 10.74 0.42 -3.59
N GLU A 50 9.66 -0.22 -3.15
CA GLU A 50 9.42 -1.66 -3.20
C GLU A 50 7.91 -1.97 -3.21
N PRO A 51 7.49 -3.20 -3.56
CA PRO A 51 6.08 -3.60 -3.44
C PRO A 51 5.59 -3.49 -2.00
N LEU A 52 4.35 -3.02 -1.82
CA LEU A 52 3.73 -2.89 -0.51
C LEU A 52 2.74 -4.03 -0.24
N ARG A 53 2.69 -4.48 1.02
CA ARG A 53 1.69 -5.40 1.57
C ARG A 53 0.82 -4.67 2.57
N ILE A 54 -0.45 -5.02 2.66
CA ILE A 54 -1.31 -4.51 3.72
C ILE A 54 -1.51 -5.60 4.77
N ILE A 55 -0.91 -5.38 5.93
CA ILE A 55 -1.02 -6.26 7.08
C ILE A 55 -2.01 -5.68 8.10
N ASP A 56 -2.65 -6.54 8.87
CA ASP A 56 -3.37 -6.12 10.07
C ASP A 56 -2.42 -5.89 11.26
N GLU A 57 -2.97 -5.49 12.41
CA GLU A 57 -2.25 -5.31 13.68
C GLU A 57 -1.49 -6.57 14.15
N THR A 58 -1.86 -7.75 13.65
CA THR A 58 -1.22 -9.03 13.97
C THR A 58 -0.08 -9.39 13.01
N GLY A 59 0.21 -8.51 12.04
CA GLY A 59 1.21 -8.76 11.00
C GLY A 59 0.72 -9.70 9.91
N LYS A 60 -0.57 -10.05 9.88
CA LYS A 60 -1.13 -10.95 8.90
C LYS A 60 -1.67 -10.19 7.72
N ASP A 61 -1.26 -10.64 6.54
CA ASP A 61 -1.81 -10.19 5.28
C ASP A 61 -3.13 -10.95 5.04
N LYS A 62 -4.25 -10.25 5.19
CA LYS A 62 -5.58 -10.84 4.95
C LYS A 62 -5.92 -10.97 3.46
N GLN A 63 -5.05 -10.48 2.57
CA GLN A 63 -5.32 -10.44 1.13
C GLN A 63 -5.15 -11.82 0.47
N TYR A 64 -4.52 -12.78 1.16
CA TYR A 64 -4.27 -14.15 0.67
C TYR A 64 -4.71 -15.26 1.64
N LEU A 65 -5.58 -14.96 2.62
CA LEU A 65 -6.23 -16.01 3.39
C LEU A 65 -7.34 -16.65 2.51
N PRO A 66 -7.32 -17.98 2.29
CA PRO A 66 -8.38 -18.67 1.55
C PRO A 66 -9.75 -18.55 2.23
#